data_AF-A0A7X7DV51-F1
#
_entry.id   AF-A0A7X7DV51-F1
#
_cell.length_a   1.000
_cell.length_b   1.000
_cell.length_c   1.000
_cell.angle_alpha   90.00
_cell.angle_beta   90.00
_cell.angle_gamma   90.00
#
_symmetry.space_group_name_H-M   'P 1'
#
loop_
_entity.id
_entity.type
_entity.pdbx_description
1 polymer ?
#
loop_
_entity_poly.entity_id
_entity_poly.type
_entity_poly.pdbx_seq_one_letter_code
_entity_poly.pdbx_strand_id
1 'polypeptide(L)'
;MLKRMKIGGKLTLAFGVLLLIFAGVGAMSWMNMREVQREAHALADEAVPEMVVAASVQQAAQSVMYEIRGYGYTYEPRYLEQGRQKLVEIRNRLKEATDLAAKFPALVRLRENAAKASAAVDQYAALVDRTEAAVQAIAAARTRGDTDQQEFFQLAEAYLASQNEALEGHIQAGDGADRLRDRAKKINQINGIIDLGNSIQIANFQGQTTRNPALLEEAMKTFDRVDAVLAEIKSTTAQQANLDQLDGIGKAGANYKAVLAEILKEWNLLEAIEKDRGTAAASVLALADEVVRTGATNAGKIAESAVSSLGSTILVILIATVVAVLFGGIVAFLMTRSLTVPLKRVAELAGMARDGDFTIEREDFRIVNR
;
A
#
# COMPACT_ATOMS: atom_id res chain seq x y z
N MET A 1 2.98 -11.42 74.24
CA MET A 1 2.05 -10.27 74.36
C MET A 1 0.56 -10.67 74.30
N LEU A 2 0.11 -11.49 73.34
CA LEU A 2 -1.31 -11.84 73.15
C LEU A 2 -2.00 -12.55 74.34
N LYS A 3 -1.25 -13.26 75.20
CA LYS A 3 -1.82 -13.96 76.37
C LYS A 3 -2.46 -13.03 77.43
N ARG A 4 -2.03 -11.75 77.52
CA ARG A 4 -2.49 -10.80 78.56
C ARG A 4 -3.42 -9.68 78.06
N MET A 5 -3.85 -9.72 76.78
CA MET A 5 -4.75 -8.70 76.24
C MET A 5 -6.21 -8.97 76.60
N LYS A 6 -6.96 -7.88 76.89
CA LYS A 6 -8.43 -7.89 77.04
C LYS A 6 -9.08 -8.38 75.74
N ILE A 7 -10.26 -9.01 75.85
CA ILE A 7 -11.00 -9.60 74.71
C ILE A 7 -11.21 -8.57 73.58
N GLY A 8 -11.62 -7.34 73.92
CA GLY A 8 -11.78 -6.26 72.94
C GLY A 8 -10.50 -5.95 72.14
N GLY A 9 -9.34 -5.92 72.80
CA GLY A 9 -8.07 -5.68 72.11
C GLY A 9 -7.65 -6.80 71.17
N LYS A 10 -8.02 -8.06 71.47
CA LYS A 10 -7.76 -9.21 70.58
C LYS A 10 -8.66 -9.16 69.33
N LEU A 11 -9.92 -8.79 69.51
CA LEU A 11 -10.88 -8.60 68.40
C LEU A 11 -10.47 -7.45 67.48
N THR A 12 -10.13 -6.28 68.03
CA THR A 12 -9.70 -5.12 67.24
C THR A 12 -8.41 -5.40 66.47
N LEU A 13 -7.44 -6.10 67.08
CA LEU A 13 -6.20 -6.47 66.40
C LEU A 13 -6.46 -7.44 65.25
N ALA A 14 -7.27 -8.48 65.49
CA ALA A 14 -7.56 -9.49 64.47
C ALA A 14 -8.36 -8.91 63.29
N PHE A 15 -9.38 -8.11 63.57
CA PHE A 15 -10.11 -7.38 62.52
C PHE A 15 -9.22 -6.34 61.83
N GLY A 16 -8.36 -5.64 62.56
CA GLY A 16 -7.44 -4.65 62.01
C GLY A 16 -6.43 -5.24 61.02
N VAL A 17 -5.85 -6.41 61.35
CA VAL A 17 -4.94 -7.13 60.44
C VAL A 17 -5.68 -7.60 59.19
N LEU A 18 -6.89 -8.15 59.35
CA LEU A 18 -7.71 -8.58 58.21
C LEU A 18 -8.04 -7.39 57.29
N LEU A 19 -8.45 -6.26 57.86
CA LEU A 19 -8.74 -5.03 57.12
C LEU A 19 -7.50 -4.49 56.40
N LEU A 20 -6.31 -4.54 57.00
CA LEU A 20 -5.07 -4.13 56.35
C LEU A 20 -4.73 -5.03 55.15
N ILE A 21 -4.92 -6.35 55.27
CA ILE A 21 -4.73 -7.29 54.16
C ILE A 21 -5.69 -6.94 53.02
N PHE A 22 -6.99 -6.77 53.32
CA PHE A 22 -7.99 -6.38 52.32
C PHE A 22 -7.67 -5.04 51.66
N ALA A 23 -7.26 -4.04 52.44
CA ALA A 23 -6.89 -2.73 51.91
C ALA A 23 -5.67 -2.81 50.97
N GLY A 24 -4.64 -3.59 51.34
CA GLY A 24 -3.45 -3.79 50.51
C GLY A 24 -3.78 -4.50 49.18
N VAL A 25 -4.61 -5.55 49.24
CA VAL A 25 -5.07 -6.26 48.04
C VAL A 25 -5.93 -5.37 47.16
N GLY A 26 -6.83 -4.59 47.77
CA GLY A 26 -7.68 -3.63 47.07
C GLY A 26 -6.86 -2.56 46.36
N ALA A 27 -5.85 -2.00 47.03
CA ALA A 27 -4.95 -1.01 46.44
C ALA A 27 -4.14 -1.58 45.27
N MET A 28 -3.54 -2.77 45.43
CA MET A 28 -2.78 -3.42 44.35
C MET A 28 -3.67 -3.79 43.17
N SER A 29 -4.85 -4.36 43.44
CA SER A 29 -5.84 -4.70 42.40
C SER A 29 -6.27 -3.46 41.63
N TRP A 30 -6.48 -2.34 42.31
CA TRP A 30 -6.84 -1.08 41.68
C TRP A 30 -5.71 -0.53 40.79
N MET A 31 -4.45 -0.59 41.25
CA MET A 31 -3.31 -0.18 40.43
C MET A 31 -3.16 -1.02 39.15
N ASN A 32 -3.29 -2.34 39.27
CA ASN A 32 -3.18 -3.23 38.12
C ASN A 32 -4.37 -3.06 37.15
N MET A 33 -5.59 -2.89 37.67
CA MET A 33 -6.76 -2.63 36.82
C MET A 33 -6.67 -1.28 36.10
N ARG A 34 -6.04 -0.28 36.72
CA ARG A 34 -5.76 1.00 36.05
C ARG A 34 -4.76 0.84 34.91
N GLU A 35 -3.78 -0.04 35.05
CA GLU A 35 -2.82 -0.31 33.98
C GLU A 35 -3.47 -1.05 32.82
N VAL A 36 -4.25 -2.10 33.10
CA VAL A 36 -5.05 -2.82 32.10
C VAL A 36 -6.01 -1.87 31.38
N GLN A 37 -6.63 -0.92 32.09
CA GLN A 37 -7.49 0.09 31.47
C GLN A 37 -6.70 0.99 30.51
N ARG A 38 -5.48 1.41 30.85
CA ARG A 38 -4.62 2.20 29.97
C ARG A 38 -4.22 1.42 28.72
N GLU A 39 -3.85 0.16 28.88
CA GLU A 39 -3.49 -0.73 27.77
C GLU A 39 -4.69 -0.95 26.83
N ALA A 40 -5.90 -1.13 27.38
CA ALA A 40 -7.12 -1.22 26.59
C ALA A 40 -7.40 0.07 25.81
N HIS A 41 -7.18 1.25 26.41
CA HIS A 41 -7.27 2.53 25.71
C HIS A 41 -6.22 2.66 24.60
N ALA A 42 -4.96 2.31 24.86
CA ALA A 42 -3.91 2.34 23.84
C ALA A 42 -4.24 1.42 22.65
N LEU A 43 -4.85 0.26 22.90
CA LEU A 43 -5.29 -0.64 21.84
C LEU A 43 -6.46 -0.06 21.03
N ALA A 44 -7.49 0.44 21.72
CA ALA A 44 -8.73 0.90 21.11
C ALA A 44 -8.60 2.26 20.39
N ASP A 45 -7.82 3.17 20.97
CA ASP A 45 -7.72 4.55 20.52
C ASP A 45 -6.50 4.79 19.61
N GLU A 46 -5.46 3.94 19.70
CA GLU A 46 -4.20 4.12 18.96
C GLU A 46 -3.90 2.97 18.00
N ALA A 47 -3.62 1.76 18.51
CA ALA A 47 -3.06 0.68 17.69
C ALA A 47 -4.05 0.12 16.65
N VAL A 48 -5.32 -0.05 17.01
CA VAL A 48 -6.36 -0.51 16.05
C VAL A 48 -6.63 0.57 14.99
N PRO A 49 -6.89 1.85 15.34
CA PRO A 49 -7.04 2.91 14.35
C PRO A 49 -5.81 3.10 13.44
N GLU A 50 -4.59 3.00 13.97
CA GLU A 50 -3.35 3.08 13.17
C GLU A 50 -3.34 2.03 12.05
N MET A 51 -3.65 0.78 12.39
CA MET A 51 -3.73 -0.31 11.42
C MET A 51 -4.86 -0.11 10.40
N VAL A 52 -6.04 0.33 10.84
CA VAL A 52 -7.21 0.53 9.96
C VAL A 52 -6.91 1.61 8.93
N VAL A 53 -6.34 2.74 9.35
CA VAL A 53 -6.02 3.83 8.44
C VAL A 53 -4.93 3.39 7.45
N ALA A 54 -3.88 2.71 7.90
CA ALA A 54 -2.83 2.20 7.02
C ALA A 54 -3.38 1.19 5.98
N ALA A 55 -4.25 0.26 6.41
CA ALA A 55 -4.92 -0.66 5.49
C ALA A 55 -5.81 0.06 4.47
N SER A 56 -6.49 1.14 4.88
CA SER A 56 -7.31 1.95 3.97
C SER A 56 -6.48 2.68 2.91
N VAL A 57 -5.28 3.16 3.26
CA VAL A 57 -4.31 3.75 2.32
C VAL A 57 -3.86 2.69 1.32
N GLN A 58 -3.54 1.48 1.78
CA GLN A 58 -3.14 0.36 0.92
C GLN A 58 -4.23 0.00 -0.09
N GLN A 59 -5.49 -0.11 0.37
CA GLN A 59 -6.63 -0.39 -0.50
C GLN A 59 -6.81 0.71 -1.55
N ALA A 60 -6.79 1.98 -1.13
CA ALA A 60 -6.93 3.12 -2.04
C ALA A 60 -5.80 3.18 -3.07
N ALA A 61 -4.55 2.91 -2.66
CA ALA A 61 -3.41 2.80 -3.56
C ALA A 61 -3.62 1.71 -4.63
N GLN A 62 -4.07 0.52 -4.24
CA GLN A 62 -4.34 -0.56 -5.19
C GLN A 62 -5.44 -0.18 -6.19
N SER A 63 -6.49 0.54 -5.75
CA SER A 63 -7.53 1.06 -6.66
C SER A 63 -6.98 2.08 -7.64
N VAL A 64 -6.16 3.05 -7.19
CA VAL A 64 -5.48 4.00 -8.09
C VAL A 64 -4.66 3.25 -9.14
N MET A 65 -3.85 2.29 -8.71
CA MET A 65 -2.99 1.52 -9.60
C MET A 65 -3.78 0.75 -10.65
N TYR A 66 -4.91 0.16 -10.27
CA TYR A 66 -5.79 -0.56 -11.19
C TYR A 66 -6.30 0.36 -12.30
N GLU A 67 -6.90 1.50 -11.93
CA GLU A 67 -7.46 2.45 -12.89
C GLU A 67 -6.36 3.03 -13.80
N ILE A 68 -5.26 3.50 -13.22
CA ILE A 68 -4.19 4.14 -13.99
C ILE A 68 -3.45 3.15 -14.90
N ARG A 69 -3.31 1.89 -14.50
CA ARG A 69 -2.80 0.84 -15.40
C ARG A 69 -3.79 0.55 -16.53
N GLY A 70 -5.09 0.55 -16.22
CA GLY A 70 -6.16 0.49 -17.22
C GLY A 70 -6.03 1.61 -18.25
N TYR A 71 -5.78 2.84 -17.81
CA TYR A 71 -5.51 3.97 -18.71
C TYR A 71 -4.22 3.78 -19.51
N GLY A 72 -3.11 3.42 -18.88
CA GLY A 72 -1.83 3.20 -19.57
C GLY A 72 -1.88 2.10 -20.63
N TYR A 73 -2.82 1.16 -20.51
CA TYR A 73 -3.06 0.16 -21.53
C TYR A 73 -4.08 0.63 -22.58
N THR A 74 -5.23 1.11 -22.19
CA THR A 74 -6.33 1.34 -23.15
C THR A 74 -6.35 2.74 -23.74
N TYR A 75 -5.69 3.70 -23.09
CA TYR A 75 -5.83 5.14 -23.33
C TYR A 75 -7.28 5.65 -23.22
N GLU A 76 -8.19 4.87 -22.60
CA GLU A 76 -9.58 5.27 -22.43
C GLU A 76 -9.72 6.32 -21.30
N PRO A 77 -10.29 7.51 -21.58
CA PRO A 77 -10.38 8.60 -20.60
C PRO A 77 -11.05 8.23 -19.28
N ARG A 78 -12.03 7.32 -19.29
CA ARG A 78 -12.74 6.89 -18.07
C ARG A 78 -11.80 6.36 -16.99
N TYR A 79 -10.74 5.64 -17.36
CA TYR A 79 -9.79 5.09 -16.42
C TYR A 79 -8.92 6.19 -15.80
N LEU A 80 -8.56 7.21 -16.58
CA LEU A 80 -7.82 8.37 -16.07
C LEU A 80 -8.68 9.18 -15.09
N GLU A 81 -9.94 9.42 -15.43
CA GLU A 81 -10.89 10.13 -14.56
C GLU A 81 -11.11 9.37 -13.25
N GLN A 82 -11.37 8.07 -13.31
CA GLN A 82 -11.53 7.22 -12.13
C GLN A 82 -10.23 7.18 -11.30
N GLY A 83 -9.08 7.02 -11.94
CA GLY A 83 -7.77 7.06 -11.27
C GLY A 83 -7.51 8.39 -10.56
N ARG A 84 -7.89 9.52 -11.15
CA ARG A 84 -7.79 10.86 -10.52
C ARG A 84 -8.73 11.00 -9.32
N GLN A 85 -9.95 10.48 -9.40
CA GLN A 85 -10.86 10.43 -8.24
C GLN A 85 -10.27 9.58 -7.11
N LYS A 86 -9.71 8.40 -7.44
CA LYS A 86 -9.03 7.54 -6.46
C LYS A 86 -7.77 8.18 -5.87
N LEU A 87 -7.06 9.02 -6.62
CA LEU A 87 -5.93 9.82 -6.12
C LEU A 87 -6.37 10.87 -5.09
N VAL A 88 -7.59 11.39 -5.19
CA VAL A 88 -8.17 12.24 -4.12
C VAL A 88 -8.51 11.40 -2.90
N GLU A 89 -9.11 10.22 -3.10
CA GLU A 89 -9.44 9.30 -1.99
C GLU A 89 -8.20 8.90 -1.17
N ILE A 90 -7.10 8.52 -1.82
CA ILE A 90 -5.87 8.15 -1.09
C ILE A 90 -5.26 9.35 -0.32
N ARG A 91 -5.32 10.57 -0.88
CA ARG A 91 -4.89 11.77 -0.16
C ARG A 91 -5.73 12.03 1.08
N ASN A 92 -7.04 11.80 1.00
CA ASN A 92 -7.92 11.90 2.18
C ASN A 92 -7.56 10.86 3.24
N ARG A 93 -7.26 9.60 2.86
CA ARG A 93 -6.80 8.57 3.81
C ARG A 93 -5.45 8.90 4.45
N LEU A 94 -4.53 9.48 3.69
CA LEU A 94 -3.25 9.95 4.23
C LEU A 94 -3.40 11.15 5.16
N LYS A 95 -4.39 12.01 4.90
CA LYS A 95 -4.78 13.06 5.85
C LYS A 95 -5.32 12.46 7.14
N GLU A 96 -6.22 11.48 7.08
CA GLU A 96 -6.72 10.76 8.26
C GLU A 96 -5.56 10.14 9.07
N ALA A 97 -4.55 9.58 8.40
CA ALA A 97 -3.35 9.04 9.04
C ALA A 97 -2.54 10.11 9.78
N THR A 98 -2.37 11.26 9.12
CA THR A 98 -1.62 12.40 9.68
C THR A 98 -2.36 13.01 10.88
N ASP A 99 -3.69 13.16 10.77
CA ASP A 99 -4.54 13.68 11.84
C ASP A 99 -4.55 12.72 13.06
N LEU A 100 -4.57 11.40 12.82
CA LEU A 100 -4.44 10.39 13.88
C LEU A 100 -3.08 10.48 14.59
N ALA A 101 -2.00 10.59 13.84
CA ALA A 101 -0.66 10.71 14.40
C ALA A 101 -0.43 12.04 15.15
N ALA A 102 -1.13 13.11 14.75
CA ALA A 102 -1.12 14.38 15.49
C ALA A 102 -1.87 14.28 16.82
N LYS A 103 -2.96 13.51 16.88
CA LYS A 103 -3.72 13.24 18.10
C LYS A 103 -2.95 12.37 19.09
N PHE A 104 -2.15 11.42 18.59
CA PHE A 104 -1.38 10.47 19.40
C PHE A 104 0.11 10.55 19.07
N PRO A 105 0.89 11.38 19.78
CA PRO A 105 2.33 11.59 19.51
C PRO A 105 3.20 10.33 19.60
N ALA A 106 2.72 9.27 20.25
CA ALA A 106 3.39 7.97 20.32
C ALA A 106 3.43 7.24 18.96
N LEU A 107 2.54 7.58 18.02
CA LEU A 107 2.44 7.01 16.68
C LEU A 107 3.50 7.60 15.72
N VAL A 108 4.76 7.52 16.12
CA VAL A 108 5.90 8.11 15.38
C VAL A 108 6.02 7.50 13.99
N ARG A 109 5.86 6.18 13.86
CA ARG A 109 5.95 5.46 12.58
C ARG A 109 4.83 5.84 11.62
N LEU A 110 3.59 5.90 12.10
CA LEU A 110 2.47 6.41 11.31
C LEU A 110 2.75 7.81 10.76
N ARG A 111 3.23 8.73 11.61
CA ARG A 111 3.56 10.11 11.19
C ARG A 111 4.60 10.15 10.09
N GLU A 112 5.72 9.46 10.28
CA GLU A 112 6.82 9.42 9.31
C GLU A 112 6.41 8.77 7.99
N ASN A 113 5.69 7.64 8.06
CA ASN A 113 5.28 6.90 6.88
C ASN A 113 4.14 7.59 6.13
N ALA A 114 3.21 8.27 6.82
CA ALA A 114 2.18 9.09 6.17
C ALA A 114 2.79 10.26 5.38
N ALA A 115 3.81 10.93 5.92
CA ALA A 115 4.51 12.00 5.21
C ALA A 115 5.24 11.48 3.96
N LYS A 116 5.99 10.37 4.09
CA LYS A 116 6.69 9.74 2.94
C LYS A 116 5.70 9.23 1.89
N ALA A 117 4.61 8.60 2.31
CA ALA A 117 3.58 8.10 1.41
C ALA A 117 2.87 9.24 0.68
N SER A 118 2.64 10.38 1.34
CA SER A 118 2.07 11.57 0.69
C SER A 118 2.98 12.09 -0.43
N ALA A 119 4.28 12.20 -0.16
CA ALA A 119 5.26 12.60 -1.19
C ALA A 119 5.29 11.59 -2.36
N ALA A 120 5.23 10.29 -2.08
CA ALA A 120 5.19 9.26 -3.11
C ALA A 120 3.88 9.29 -3.94
N VAL A 121 2.74 9.61 -3.31
CA VAL A 121 1.46 9.82 -4.00
C VAL A 121 1.50 11.05 -4.91
N ASP A 122 2.13 12.15 -4.46
CA ASP A 122 2.26 13.34 -5.29
C ASP A 122 3.20 13.11 -6.48
N GLN A 123 4.30 12.38 -6.28
CA GLN A 123 5.15 11.91 -7.38
C GLN A 123 4.36 11.03 -8.35
N TYR A 124 3.57 10.08 -7.84
CA TYR A 124 2.74 9.21 -8.66
C TYR A 124 1.72 10.02 -9.48
N ALA A 125 1.07 11.02 -8.87
CA ALA A 125 0.11 11.89 -9.57
C ALA A 125 0.78 12.69 -10.69
N ALA A 126 1.98 13.25 -10.46
CA ALA A 126 2.73 13.94 -11.51
C ALA A 126 3.12 13.00 -12.67
N LEU A 127 3.43 11.73 -12.37
CA LEU A 127 3.69 10.71 -13.38
C LEU A 127 2.42 10.34 -14.17
N VAL A 128 1.24 10.37 -13.55
CA VAL A 128 -0.06 10.22 -14.24
C VAL A 128 -0.27 11.35 -15.24
N ASP A 129 -0.02 12.60 -14.86
CA ASP A 129 -0.18 13.73 -15.77
C ASP A 129 0.81 13.66 -16.95
N ARG A 130 2.05 13.22 -16.69
CA ARG A 130 3.03 12.94 -17.75
C ARG A 130 2.61 11.77 -18.66
N THR A 131 1.91 10.78 -18.11
CA THR A 131 1.34 9.68 -18.89
C THR A 131 0.30 10.24 -19.87
N GLU A 132 -0.64 11.06 -19.39
CA GLU A 132 -1.67 11.68 -20.25
C GLU A 132 -1.05 12.52 -21.37
N ALA A 133 -0.06 13.35 -21.04
CA ALA A 133 0.62 14.17 -22.04
C ALA A 133 1.30 13.35 -23.13
N ALA A 134 2.02 12.28 -22.77
CA ALA A 134 2.66 11.39 -23.74
C ALA A 134 1.64 10.63 -24.59
N VAL A 135 0.52 10.18 -24.00
CA VAL A 135 -0.58 9.53 -24.73
C VAL A 135 -1.21 10.48 -25.75
N GLN A 136 -1.47 11.74 -25.36
CA GLN A 136 -1.98 12.77 -26.27
C GLN A 136 -0.99 13.08 -27.40
N ALA A 137 0.31 13.14 -27.09
CA ALA A 137 1.36 13.35 -28.09
C ALA A 137 1.41 12.20 -29.11
N ILE A 138 1.32 10.95 -28.65
CA ILE A 138 1.24 9.77 -29.53
C ILE A 138 -0.02 9.83 -30.39
N ALA A 139 -1.18 10.17 -29.81
CA ALA A 139 -2.42 10.29 -30.57
C ALA A 139 -2.33 11.36 -31.68
N ALA A 140 -1.78 12.53 -31.36
CA ALA A 140 -1.57 13.59 -32.34
C ALA A 140 -0.55 13.20 -33.42
N ALA A 141 0.54 12.53 -33.02
CA ALA A 141 1.55 12.03 -33.95
C ALA A 141 0.99 10.96 -34.89
N ARG A 142 0.10 10.07 -34.41
CA ARG A 142 -0.60 9.10 -35.27
C ARG A 142 -1.42 9.80 -36.37
N THR A 143 -2.23 10.80 -36.01
CA THR A 143 -3.02 11.54 -37.01
C THR A 143 -2.16 12.24 -38.06
N ARG A 144 -1.03 12.83 -37.66
CA ARG A 144 -0.06 13.40 -38.61
C ARG A 144 0.59 12.32 -39.46
N GLY A 145 0.99 11.22 -38.84
CA GLY A 145 1.66 10.10 -39.50
C GLY A 145 0.77 9.44 -40.56
N ASP A 146 -0.53 9.33 -40.31
CA ASP A 146 -1.49 8.85 -41.30
C ASP A 146 -1.53 9.77 -42.54
N THR A 147 -1.44 11.08 -42.33
CA THR A 147 -1.43 12.08 -43.42
C THR A 147 -0.12 12.02 -44.21
N ASP A 148 1.03 12.05 -43.51
CA ASP A 148 2.36 12.02 -44.15
C ASP A 148 2.60 10.70 -44.89
N GLN A 149 2.10 9.58 -44.33
CA GLN A 149 2.14 8.28 -44.97
C GLN A 149 1.30 8.26 -46.25
N GLN A 150 0.08 8.79 -46.22
CA GLN A 150 -0.77 8.88 -47.41
C GLN A 150 -0.12 9.73 -48.51
N GLU A 151 0.46 10.88 -48.15
CA GLU A 151 1.19 11.73 -49.09
C GLU A 151 2.37 10.98 -49.72
N PHE A 152 3.17 10.26 -48.92
CA PHE A 152 4.28 9.45 -49.43
C PHE A 152 3.84 8.43 -50.48
N PHE A 153 2.79 7.66 -50.18
CA PHE A 153 2.28 6.65 -51.12
C PHE A 153 1.65 7.27 -52.36
N GLN A 154 0.87 8.34 -52.22
CA GLN A 154 0.27 9.04 -53.37
C GLN A 154 1.34 9.57 -54.34
N LEU A 155 2.42 10.16 -53.81
CA LEU A 155 3.53 10.66 -54.63
C LEU A 155 4.30 9.50 -55.30
N ALA A 156 4.53 8.40 -54.58
CA ALA A 156 5.19 7.22 -55.13
C ALA A 156 4.35 6.55 -56.24
N GLU A 157 3.04 6.42 -56.03
CA GLU A 157 2.09 5.88 -57.01
C GLU A 157 1.96 6.79 -58.24
N ALA A 158 1.94 8.12 -58.05
CA ALA A 158 1.91 9.08 -59.14
C ALA A 158 3.20 9.01 -60.00
N TYR A 159 4.37 8.87 -59.36
CA TYR A 159 5.61 8.62 -60.08
C TYR A 159 5.56 7.29 -60.84
N LEU A 160 5.12 6.20 -60.20
CA LEU A 160 4.96 4.89 -60.85
C LEU A 160 4.04 4.98 -62.08
N ALA A 161 2.89 5.64 -61.96
CA ALA A 161 1.96 5.87 -63.07
C ALA A 161 2.64 6.62 -64.23
N SER A 162 3.39 7.68 -63.94
CA SER A 162 4.13 8.43 -64.97
C SER A 162 5.17 7.58 -65.69
N GLN A 163 5.85 6.67 -64.97
CA GLN A 163 6.84 5.79 -65.58
C GLN A 163 6.18 4.70 -66.44
N ASN A 164 5.02 4.18 -66.03
CA ASN A 164 4.23 3.25 -66.83
C ASN A 164 3.70 3.90 -68.11
N GLU A 165 3.17 5.12 -68.04
CA GLU A 165 2.73 5.88 -69.20
C GLU A 165 3.89 6.17 -70.17
N ALA A 166 5.04 6.58 -69.63
CA ALA A 166 6.24 6.80 -70.44
C ALA A 166 6.74 5.52 -71.11
N LEU A 167 6.69 4.37 -70.41
CA LEU A 167 7.06 3.07 -70.98
C LEU A 167 6.14 2.70 -72.15
N GLU A 168 4.82 2.83 -71.98
CA GLU A 168 3.84 2.56 -73.04
C GLU A 168 4.07 3.48 -74.25
N GLY A 169 4.37 4.77 -74.02
CA GLY A 169 4.73 5.70 -75.09
C GLY A 169 5.98 5.28 -75.86
N HIS A 170 7.03 4.80 -75.17
CA HIS A 170 8.24 4.27 -75.81
C HIS A 170 7.95 2.99 -76.63
N ILE A 171 7.06 2.12 -76.15
CA ILE A 171 6.63 0.90 -76.89
C ILE A 171 5.91 1.30 -78.18
N GLN A 172 4.95 2.22 -78.10
CA GLN A 172 4.18 2.68 -79.26
C GLN A 172 5.05 3.40 -80.30
N ALA A 173 6.05 4.15 -79.85
CA ALA A 173 7.01 4.83 -80.73
C ALA A 173 8.03 3.88 -81.37
N GLY A 174 8.12 2.61 -80.92
CA GLY A 174 9.12 1.66 -81.39
C GLY A 174 10.54 2.00 -80.94
N ASP A 175 10.69 2.62 -79.76
CA ASP A 175 11.99 3.01 -79.22
C ASP A 175 12.87 1.80 -78.91
N GLY A 176 14.19 2.02 -78.94
CA GLY A 176 15.19 0.98 -78.71
C GLY A 176 15.15 0.35 -77.31
N ALA A 177 15.65 -0.88 -77.20
CA ALA A 177 15.61 -1.69 -75.98
C ALA A 177 16.20 -1.00 -74.73
N ASP A 178 17.17 -0.10 -74.90
CA ASP A 178 17.80 0.59 -73.77
C ASP A 178 16.85 1.58 -73.07
N ARG A 179 15.99 2.28 -73.82
CA ARG A 179 14.96 3.17 -73.23
C ARG A 179 13.89 2.38 -72.50
N LEU A 180 13.46 1.25 -73.06
CA LEU A 180 12.50 0.34 -72.43
C LEU A 180 13.06 -0.23 -71.13
N ARG A 181 14.33 -0.68 -71.13
CA ARG A 181 15.02 -1.20 -69.93
C ARG A 181 15.20 -0.13 -68.85
N ASP A 182 15.53 1.09 -69.21
CA ASP A 182 15.65 2.20 -68.26
C ASP A 182 14.33 2.46 -67.52
N ARG A 183 13.20 2.53 -68.26
CA ARG A 183 11.88 2.67 -67.64
C ARG A 183 11.50 1.49 -66.77
N ALA A 184 11.69 0.27 -67.27
CA ALA A 184 11.41 -0.95 -66.50
C ALA A 184 12.22 -0.99 -65.19
N LYS A 185 13.49 -0.57 -65.22
CA LYS A 185 14.33 -0.46 -64.02
C LYS A 185 13.72 0.51 -63.00
N LYS A 186 13.33 1.72 -63.44
CA LYS A 186 12.73 2.75 -62.57
C LYS A 186 11.40 2.30 -61.98
N ILE A 187 10.56 1.61 -62.77
CA ILE A 187 9.30 1.01 -62.32
C ILE A 187 9.57 -0.03 -61.22
N ASN A 188 10.54 -0.93 -61.41
CA ASN A 188 10.88 -1.92 -60.40
C ASN A 188 11.43 -1.27 -59.11
N GLN A 189 12.25 -0.22 -59.24
CA GLN A 189 12.81 0.49 -58.10
C GLN A 189 11.75 1.24 -57.29
N ILE A 190 10.81 1.94 -57.95
CA ILE A 190 9.74 2.63 -57.22
C ILE A 190 8.76 1.65 -56.57
N ASN A 191 8.45 0.52 -57.23
CA ASN A 191 7.68 -0.56 -56.57
C ASN A 191 8.41 -1.06 -55.32
N GLY A 192 9.75 -1.21 -55.38
CA GLY A 192 10.55 -1.52 -54.20
C GLY A 192 10.42 -0.49 -53.09
N ILE A 193 10.38 0.81 -53.40
CA ILE A 193 10.12 1.87 -52.41
C ILE A 193 8.73 1.73 -51.78
N ILE A 194 7.71 1.44 -52.59
CA ILE A 194 6.34 1.21 -52.12
C ILE A 194 6.30 0.00 -51.17
N ASP A 195 6.95 -1.11 -51.53
CA ASP A 195 7.05 -2.31 -50.67
C ASP A 195 7.77 -2.05 -49.35
N LEU A 196 8.84 -1.26 -49.38
CA LEU A 196 9.55 -0.82 -48.17
C LEU A 196 8.66 0.07 -47.29
N GLY A 197 7.91 1.01 -47.89
CA GLY A 197 6.92 1.83 -47.21
C GLY A 197 5.82 0.99 -46.54
N ASN A 198 5.27 0.02 -47.27
CA ASN A 198 4.27 -0.93 -46.74
C ASN A 198 4.82 -1.72 -45.56
N SER A 199 6.08 -2.18 -45.65
CA SER A 199 6.75 -2.90 -44.57
C SER A 199 6.90 -2.04 -43.31
N ILE A 200 7.25 -0.75 -43.47
CA ILE A 200 7.33 0.21 -42.36
C ILE A 200 5.96 0.42 -41.72
N GLN A 201 4.92 0.61 -42.53
CA GLN A 201 3.55 0.77 -42.05
C GLN A 201 3.09 -0.46 -41.25
N ILE A 202 3.30 -1.67 -41.78
CA ILE A 202 2.95 -2.93 -41.10
C ILE A 202 3.69 -3.04 -39.76
N ALA A 203 5.00 -2.80 -39.74
CA ALA A 203 5.80 -2.86 -38.52
C ALA A 203 5.37 -1.83 -37.48
N ASN A 204 4.99 -0.61 -37.91
CA ASN A 204 4.45 0.41 -37.03
C ASN A 204 3.14 -0.07 -36.36
N PHE A 205 2.17 -0.54 -37.14
CA PHE A 205 0.91 -1.04 -36.59
C PHE A 205 1.09 -2.30 -35.74
N GLN A 206 1.93 -3.24 -36.16
CA GLN A 206 2.24 -4.44 -35.40
C GLN A 206 2.95 -4.09 -34.09
N GLY A 207 3.92 -3.20 -34.12
CA GLY A 207 4.56 -2.66 -32.91
C GLY A 207 3.52 -2.14 -31.95
N GLN A 208 2.67 -1.22 -32.39
CA GLN A 208 1.69 -0.57 -31.52
C GLN A 208 0.65 -1.55 -30.95
N THR A 209 0.15 -2.49 -31.75
CA THR A 209 -0.84 -3.49 -31.32
C THR A 209 -0.25 -4.54 -30.39
N THR A 210 1.02 -4.92 -30.59
CA THR A 210 1.73 -5.90 -29.75
C THR A 210 2.49 -5.27 -28.59
N ARG A 211 2.44 -3.95 -28.45
CA ARG A 211 3.20 -3.16 -27.46
C ARG A 211 4.72 -3.40 -27.53
N ASN A 212 5.26 -3.51 -28.74
CA ASN A 212 6.68 -3.78 -28.95
C ASN A 212 7.35 -2.65 -29.77
N PRO A 213 7.95 -1.63 -29.12
CA PRO A 213 8.58 -0.51 -29.83
C PRO A 213 9.78 -0.93 -30.69
N ALA A 214 10.43 -2.06 -30.37
CA ALA A 214 11.57 -2.56 -31.15
C ALA A 214 11.20 -2.89 -32.62
N LEU A 215 9.93 -3.25 -32.88
CA LEU A 215 9.47 -3.48 -34.26
C LEU A 215 9.50 -2.18 -35.09
N LEU A 216 9.11 -1.06 -34.49
CA LEU A 216 9.15 0.25 -35.15
C LEU A 216 10.60 0.75 -35.27
N GLU A 217 11.41 0.57 -34.22
CA GLU A 217 12.83 0.94 -34.23
C GLU A 217 13.61 0.24 -35.35
N GLU A 218 13.38 -1.06 -35.54
CA GLU A 218 14.01 -1.81 -36.64
C GLU A 218 13.48 -1.34 -38.00
N ALA A 219 12.16 -1.15 -38.12
CA ALA A 219 11.55 -0.67 -39.36
C ALA A 219 12.07 0.72 -39.78
N MET A 220 12.36 1.60 -38.83
CA MET A 220 12.91 2.94 -39.11
C MET A 220 14.26 2.90 -39.87
N LYS A 221 15.05 1.84 -39.72
CA LYS A 221 16.31 1.65 -40.48
C LYS A 221 16.05 1.45 -41.97
N THR A 222 14.84 1.04 -42.34
CA THR A 222 14.43 0.81 -43.74
C THR A 222 14.35 2.11 -44.54
N PHE A 223 14.14 3.26 -43.89
CA PHE A 223 14.17 4.56 -44.58
C PHE A 223 15.51 4.85 -45.24
N ASP A 224 16.63 4.38 -44.67
CA ASP A 224 17.95 4.58 -45.29
C ASP A 224 18.06 3.83 -46.63
N ARG A 225 17.33 2.70 -46.78
CA ARG A 225 17.21 1.99 -48.06
C ARG A 225 16.29 2.74 -49.03
N VAL A 226 15.20 3.33 -48.54
CA VAL A 226 14.33 4.19 -49.37
C VAL A 226 15.14 5.35 -49.94
N ASP A 227 15.92 6.03 -49.11
CA ASP A 227 16.77 7.16 -49.52
C ASP A 227 17.81 6.73 -50.56
N ALA A 228 18.44 5.57 -50.36
CA ALA A 228 19.41 5.02 -51.32
C ALA A 228 18.79 4.68 -52.69
N VAL A 229 17.61 4.06 -52.71
CA VAL A 229 16.90 3.73 -53.96
C VAL A 229 16.44 5.01 -54.67
N LEU A 230 15.91 6.00 -53.94
CA LEU A 230 15.56 7.30 -54.51
C LEU A 230 16.78 7.99 -55.14
N ALA A 231 17.94 7.97 -54.48
CA ALA A 231 19.17 8.53 -55.02
C ALA A 231 19.62 7.80 -56.30
N GLU A 232 19.49 6.48 -56.36
CA GLU A 232 19.80 5.70 -57.56
C GLU A 232 18.88 6.08 -58.73
N ILE A 233 17.57 6.17 -58.50
CA ILE A 233 16.60 6.58 -59.53
C ILE A 233 16.91 8.00 -60.02
N LYS A 234 17.23 8.93 -59.12
CA LYS A 234 17.59 10.31 -59.47
C LYS A 234 18.84 10.37 -60.36
N SER A 235 19.86 9.55 -60.06
CA SER A 235 21.12 9.53 -60.82
C SER A 235 20.97 9.15 -62.30
N THR A 236 19.89 8.46 -62.66
CA THR A 236 19.59 8.03 -64.04
C THR A 236 18.40 8.80 -64.64
N THR A 237 17.89 9.83 -63.97
CA THR A 237 16.71 10.59 -64.40
C THR A 237 17.11 11.96 -64.92
N ALA A 238 16.79 12.25 -66.18
CA ALA A 238 17.08 13.53 -66.82
C ALA A 238 15.87 14.49 -66.87
N GLN A 239 14.65 13.95 -66.83
CA GLN A 239 13.43 14.75 -66.97
C GLN A 239 13.12 15.47 -65.67
N GLN A 240 13.05 16.81 -65.71
CA GLN A 240 12.85 17.63 -64.52
C GLN A 240 11.56 17.26 -63.75
N ALA A 241 10.44 17.05 -64.44
CA ALA A 241 9.19 16.67 -63.80
C ALA A 241 9.31 15.37 -62.96
N ASN A 242 10.13 14.41 -63.41
CA ASN A 242 10.36 13.16 -62.68
C ASN A 242 11.30 13.40 -61.49
N LEU A 243 12.29 14.29 -61.62
CA LEU A 243 13.15 14.70 -60.50
C LEU A 243 12.33 15.39 -59.41
N ASP A 244 11.42 16.29 -59.78
CA ASP A 244 10.52 16.99 -58.85
C ASP A 244 9.60 16.00 -58.10
N GLN A 245 9.06 14.99 -58.80
CA GLN A 245 8.30 13.90 -58.16
C GLN A 245 9.15 13.11 -57.15
N LEU A 246 10.39 12.75 -57.51
CA LEU A 246 11.31 12.02 -56.63
C LEU A 246 11.74 12.85 -55.41
N ASP A 247 11.89 14.16 -55.56
CA ASP A 247 12.11 15.11 -54.47
C ASP A 247 10.89 15.17 -53.54
N GLY A 248 9.68 15.20 -54.10
CA GLY A 248 8.43 15.12 -53.36
C GLY A 248 8.35 13.84 -52.51
N ILE A 249 8.63 12.68 -53.12
CA ILE A 249 8.62 11.38 -52.41
C ILE A 249 9.64 11.38 -51.27
N GLY A 250 10.86 11.86 -51.52
CA GLY A 250 11.91 11.94 -50.48
C GLY A 250 11.51 12.86 -49.32
N LYS A 251 10.89 14.01 -49.62
CA LYS A 251 10.40 14.94 -48.60
C LYS A 251 9.27 14.32 -47.76
N ALA A 252 8.28 13.72 -48.40
CA ALA A 252 7.18 13.05 -47.71
C ALA A 252 7.68 11.87 -46.85
N GLY A 253 8.64 11.09 -47.37
CA GLY A 253 9.29 10.01 -46.63
C GLY A 253 10.05 10.52 -45.40
N ALA A 254 10.76 11.64 -45.51
CA ALA A 254 11.45 12.27 -44.38
C ALA A 254 10.48 12.79 -43.31
N ASN A 255 9.37 13.41 -43.72
CA ASN A 255 8.31 13.83 -42.80
C ASN A 255 7.71 12.63 -42.05
N TYR A 256 7.36 11.57 -42.80
CA TYR A 256 6.83 10.35 -42.21
C TYR A 256 7.82 9.70 -41.22
N LYS A 257 9.12 9.61 -41.58
CA LYS A 257 10.19 9.14 -40.69
C LYS A 257 10.27 9.96 -39.40
N ALA A 258 10.16 11.29 -39.50
CA ALA A 258 10.19 12.18 -38.34
C ALA A 258 9.01 11.94 -37.39
N VAL A 259 7.79 11.77 -37.92
CA VAL A 259 6.61 11.47 -37.11
C VAL A 259 6.73 10.10 -36.43
N LEU A 260 7.23 9.08 -37.13
CA LEU A 260 7.48 7.77 -36.51
C LEU A 260 8.52 7.84 -35.39
N ALA A 261 9.55 8.67 -35.54
CA ALA A 261 10.53 8.92 -34.49
C ALA A 261 9.91 9.61 -33.26
N GLU A 262 8.97 10.55 -33.46
CA GLU A 262 8.20 11.16 -32.37
C GLU A 262 7.36 10.11 -31.62
N ILE A 263 6.65 9.24 -32.34
CA ILE A 263 5.88 8.14 -31.74
C ILE A 263 6.80 7.24 -30.89
N LEU A 264 7.93 6.81 -31.45
CA LEU A 264 8.87 5.93 -30.76
C LEU A 264 9.44 6.59 -29.48
N LYS A 265 9.78 7.88 -29.55
CA LYS A 265 10.25 8.66 -28.41
C LYS A 265 9.21 8.70 -27.28
N GLU A 266 7.98 9.08 -27.58
CA GLU A 266 6.92 9.20 -26.57
C GLU A 266 6.54 7.84 -25.98
N TRP A 267 6.67 6.77 -26.77
CA TRP A 267 6.42 5.42 -26.31
C TRP A 267 7.49 4.91 -25.35
N ASN A 268 8.77 5.15 -25.65
CA ASN A 268 9.88 4.87 -24.72
C ASN A 268 9.75 5.70 -23.43
N LEU A 269 9.26 6.93 -23.54
CA LEU A 269 8.94 7.75 -22.38
C LEU A 269 7.83 7.12 -21.53
N LEU A 270 6.77 6.56 -22.14
CA LEU A 270 5.72 5.86 -21.40
C LEU A 270 6.26 4.62 -20.66
N GLU A 271 7.18 3.86 -21.24
CA GLU A 271 7.81 2.72 -20.56
C GLU A 271 8.62 3.16 -19.34
N ALA A 272 9.38 4.25 -19.47
CA ALA A 272 10.12 4.82 -18.35
C ALA A 272 9.18 5.34 -17.25
N ILE A 273 8.11 6.05 -17.63
CA ILE A 273 7.08 6.54 -16.70
C ILE A 273 6.42 5.39 -15.96
N GLU A 274 6.08 4.28 -16.64
CA GLU A 274 5.45 3.12 -15.99
C GLU A 274 6.37 2.49 -14.94
N LYS A 275 7.68 2.41 -15.23
CA LYS A 275 8.67 1.94 -14.25
C LYS A 275 8.72 2.85 -13.01
N ASP A 276 8.84 4.15 -13.21
CA ASP A 276 8.89 5.13 -12.12
C ASP A 276 7.59 5.11 -11.29
N ARG A 277 6.45 4.98 -11.97
CA ARG A 277 5.12 4.88 -11.37
C ARG A 277 5.00 3.61 -10.54
N GLY A 278 5.53 2.49 -11.03
CA GLY A 278 5.65 1.24 -10.29
C GLY A 278 6.46 1.38 -9.01
N THR A 279 7.61 2.08 -9.05
CA THR A 279 8.43 2.36 -7.88
C THR A 279 7.69 3.24 -6.85
N ALA A 280 7.05 4.32 -7.29
CA ALA A 280 6.27 5.19 -6.41
C ALA A 280 5.11 4.43 -5.73
N ALA A 281 4.36 3.63 -6.50
CA ALA A 281 3.30 2.78 -5.96
C ALA A 281 3.82 1.74 -4.95
N ALA A 282 4.91 1.05 -5.27
CA ALA A 282 5.52 0.08 -4.37
C ALA A 282 5.96 0.74 -3.05
N SER A 283 6.48 1.97 -3.11
CA SER A 283 6.82 2.75 -1.92
C SER A 283 5.59 3.01 -1.05
N VAL A 284 4.47 3.44 -1.62
CA VAL A 284 3.23 3.68 -0.85
C VAL A 284 2.74 2.41 -0.17
N LEU A 285 2.71 1.28 -0.91
CA LEU A 285 2.27 -0.01 -0.37
C LEU A 285 3.20 -0.50 0.75
N ALA A 286 4.51 -0.40 0.58
CA ALA A 286 5.48 -0.83 1.58
C ALA A 286 5.39 0.01 2.87
N LEU A 287 5.20 1.33 2.75
CA LEU A 287 5.05 2.23 3.89
C LEU A 287 3.75 1.95 4.67
N ALA A 288 2.66 1.64 3.97
CA ALA A 288 1.40 1.24 4.59
C ALA A 288 1.52 -0.13 5.29
N ASP A 289 2.13 -1.12 4.63
CA ASP A 289 2.37 -2.45 5.19
C ASP A 289 3.25 -2.41 6.45
N GLU A 290 4.31 -1.59 6.45
CA GLU A 290 5.16 -1.39 7.62
C GLU A 290 4.36 -0.89 8.82
N VAL A 291 3.42 0.04 8.61
CA VAL A 291 2.55 0.56 9.67
C VAL A 291 1.58 -0.52 10.16
N VAL A 292 0.92 -1.25 9.26
CA VAL A 292 0.02 -2.35 9.65
C VAL A 292 0.77 -3.40 10.47
N ARG A 293 1.97 -3.80 10.04
CA ARG A 293 2.79 -4.81 10.72
C ARG A 293 3.32 -4.31 12.07
N THR A 294 3.74 -3.06 12.15
CA THR A 294 4.22 -2.44 13.40
C THR A 294 3.06 -2.30 14.38
N GLY A 295 1.91 -1.81 13.93
CA GLY A 295 0.69 -1.70 14.72
C GLY A 295 0.24 -3.05 15.26
N ALA A 296 0.22 -4.11 14.42
CA ALA A 296 -0.13 -5.46 14.85
C ALA A 296 0.86 -6.01 15.89
N THR A 297 2.15 -5.74 15.73
CA THR A 297 3.19 -6.14 16.70
C THR A 297 3.00 -5.42 18.03
N ASN A 298 2.72 -4.11 18.01
CA ASN A 298 2.48 -3.32 19.20
C ASN A 298 1.18 -3.74 19.91
N ALA A 299 0.10 -3.93 19.17
CA ALA A 299 -1.17 -4.45 19.66
C ALA A 299 -0.98 -5.81 20.36
N GLY A 300 -0.19 -6.71 19.76
CA GLY A 300 0.16 -8.00 20.37
C GLY A 300 0.88 -7.85 21.71
N LYS A 301 1.90 -6.97 21.78
CA LYS A 301 2.62 -6.69 23.02
C LYS A 301 1.73 -6.08 24.12
N ILE A 302 0.85 -5.15 23.74
CA ILE A 302 -0.11 -4.54 24.68
C ILE A 302 -1.07 -5.61 25.22
N ALA A 303 -1.60 -6.47 24.34
CA ALA A 303 -2.48 -7.56 24.76
C ALA A 303 -1.78 -8.57 25.68
N GLU A 304 -0.53 -8.93 25.39
CA GLU A 304 0.27 -9.83 26.24
C GLU A 304 0.56 -9.22 27.62
N SER A 305 0.90 -7.92 27.66
CA SER A 305 1.11 -7.18 28.91
C SER A 305 -0.17 -7.10 29.76
N ALA A 306 -1.32 -6.87 29.12
CA ALA A 306 -2.61 -6.88 29.79
C ALA A 306 -2.93 -8.25 30.38
N VAL A 307 -2.80 -9.32 29.60
CA VAL A 307 -3.03 -10.70 30.07
C VAL A 307 -2.10 -11.04 31.24
N SER A 308 -0.83 -10.67 31.17
CA SER A 308 0.14 -10.88 32.25
C SER A 308 -0.25 -10.12 33.53
N SER A 309 -0.62 -8.85 33.40
CA SER A 309 -1.07 -7.98 34.52
C SER A 309 -2.33 -8.51 35.19
N LEU A 310 -3.31 -8.99 34.40
CA LEU A 310 -4.49 -9.68 34.91
C LEU A 310 -4.11 -10.98 35.64
N GLY A 311 -3.26 -11.82 35.06
CA GLY A 311 -2.83 -13.08 35.67
C GLY A 311 -2.13 -12.89 37.02
N SER A 312 -1.21 -11.92 37.11
CA SER A 312 -0.56 -11.53 38.36
C SER A 312 -1.59 -11.06 39.41
N THR A 313 -2.56 -10.25 38.99
CA THR A 313 -3.64 -9.77 39.87
C THR A 313 -4.49 -10.92 40.40
N ILE A 314 -4.89 -11.86 39.54
CA ILE A 314 -5.66 -13.05 39.93
C ILE A 314 -4.88 -13.88 40.94
N LEU A 315 -3.58 -14.11 40.71
CA LEU A 315 -2.73 -14.87 41.63
C LEU A 315 -2.62 -14.20 43.00
N VAL A 316 -2.41 -12.88 43.04
CA VAL A 316 -2.34 -12.12 44.30
C VAL A 316 -3.67 -12.20 45.05
N ILE A 317 -4.80 -11.98 44.37
CA ILE A 317 -6.12 -12.07 44.99
C ILE A 317 -6.37 -13.48 45.54
N LEU A 318 -6.00 -14.52 44.79
CA LEU A 318 -6.16 -15.91 45.21
C LEU A 318 -5.34 -16.22 46.46
N ILE A 319 -4.05 -15.88 46.46
CA ILE A 319 -3.17 -16.06 47.62
C ILE A 319 -3.70 -15.29 48.82
N ALA A 320 -4.07 -14.02 48.63
CA ALA A 320 -4.59 -13.20 49.71
C ALA A 320 -5.91 -13.73 50.26
N THR A 321 -6.78 -14.28 49.41
CA THR A 321 -8.03 -14.91 49.82
C THR A 321 -7.76 -16.15 50.67
N VAL A 322 -6.84 -17.02 50.22
CA VAL A 322 -6.44 -18.21 50.99
C VAL A 322 -5.86 -17.81 52.35
N VAL A 323 -4.94 -16.84 52.38
CA VAL A 323 -4.34 -16.32 53.62
C VAL A 323 -5.39 -15.71 54.54
N ALA A 324 -6.34 -14.93 54.00
CA ALA A 324 -7.41 -14.32 54.77
C ALA A 324 -8.35 -15.38 55.37
N VAL A 325 -8.70 -16.42 54.61
CA VAL A 325 -9.54 -17.53 55.09
C VAL A 325 -8.82 -18.32 56.18
N LEU A 326 -7.56 -18.69 55.97
CA LEU A 326 -6.75 -19.41 56.97
C LEU A 326 -6.57 -18.59 58.24
N PHE A 327 -6.21 -17.31 58.10
CA PHE A 327 -6.04 -16.40 59.22
C PHE A 327 -7.36 -16.19 59.98
N GLY A 328 -8.45 -15.95 59.25
CA GLY A 328 -9.80 -15.83 59.81
C GLY A 328 -10.21 -17.09 60.57
N GLY A 329 -9.93 -18.28 60.02
CA GLY A 329 -10.18 -19.57 60.68
C GLY A 329 -9.37 -19.75 61.97
N ILE A 330 -8.07 -19.42 61.95
CA ILE A 330 -7.20 -19.46 63.13
C ILE A 330 -7.71 -18.49 64.20
N VAL A 331 -8.01 -17.25 63.83
CA VAL A 331 -8.56 -16.24 64.75
C VAL A 331 -9.89 -16.71 65.33
N ALA A 332 -10.82 -17.18 64.50
CA ALA A 332 -12.12 -17.64 64.94
C ALA A 332 -11.98 -18.81 65.93
N PHE A 333 -11.14 -19.80 65.62
CA PHE A 333 -10.86 -20.92 66.52
C PHE A 333 -10.27 -20.46 67.86
N LEU A 334 -9.26 -19.57 67.83
CA LEU A 334 -8.63 -19.04 69.04
C LEU A 334 -9.62 -18.21 69.88
N MET A 335 -10.46 -17.41 69.25
CA MET A 335 -11.49 -16.60 69.93
C MET A 335 -12.55 -17.49 70.57
N THR A 336 -13.14 -18.43 69.81
CA THR A 336 -14.12 -19.39 70.31
C THR A 336 -13.55 -20.17 71.49
N ARG A 337 -12.33 -20.71 71.38
CA ARG A 337 -11.68 -21.40 72.50
C ARG A 337 -11.47 -20.49 73.71
N SER A 338 -11.04 -19.24 73.49
CA SER A 338 -10.76 -18.29 74.58
C SER A 338 -12.01 -17.79 75.32
N LEU A 339 -13.18 -17.83 74.68
CA LEU A 339 -14.46 -17.39 75.25
C LEU A 339 -15.24 -18.58 75.82
N THR A 340 -15.40 -19.64 75.03
CA THR A 340 -16.22 -20.81 75.39
C THR A 340 -15.63 -21.57 76.57
N VAL A 341 -14.29 -21.70 76.68
CA VAL A 341 -13.67 -22.45 77.80
C VAL A 341 -13.91 -21.78 79.16
N PRO A 342 -13.63 -20.46 79.35
CA PRO A 342 -13.96 -19.79 80.60
C PRO A 342 -15.46 -19.75 80.88
N LEU A 343 -16.30 -19.49 79.88
CA LEU A 343 -17.76 -19.43 80.05
C LEU A 343 -18.34 -20.79 80.46
N LYS A 344 -17.90 -21.88 79.82
CA LYS A 344 -18.32 -23.24 80.19
C LYS A 344 -17.94 -23.57 81.63
N ARG A 345 -16.74 -23.16 82.05
CA ARG A 345 -16.25 -23.36 83.42
C ARG A 345 -17.04 -22.55 84.45
N VAL A 346 -17.36 -21.29 84.14
CA VAL A 346 -18.24 -20.48 84.98
C VAL A 346 -19.64 -21.10 85.06
N ALA A 347 -20.17 -21.64 83.95
CA ALA A 347 -21.45 -22.32 83.94
C ALA A 347 -21.44 -23.64 84.74
N GLU A 348 -20.36 -24.43 84.65
CA GLU A 348 -20.16 -25.66 85.44
C GLU A 348 -20.06 -25.35 86.94
N LEU A 349 -19.26 -24.35 87.34
CA LEU A 349 -19.14 -23.90 88.74
C LEU A 349 -20.45 -23.30 89.27
N ALA A 350 -21.17 -22.53 88.45
CA ALA A 350 -22.50 -22.04 88.80
C ALA A 350 -23.52 -23.20 88.94
N GLY A 351 -23.37 -24.26 88.15
CA GLY A 351 -24.13 -25.51 88.29
C GLY A 351 -23.86 -26.22 89.61
N MET A 352 -22.60 -26.34 90.02
CA MET A 352 -22.21 -26.89 91.33
C MET A 352 -22.82 -26.09 92.49
N ALA A 353 -22.77 -24.76 92.40
CA ALA A 353 -23.39 -23.87 93.39
C ALA A 353 -24.93 -24.01 93.43
N ARG A 354 -25.58 -24.21 92.27
CA ARG A 354 -27.02 -24.47 92.19
C ARG A 354 -27.40 -25.80 92.83
N ASP A 355 -26.55 -26.81 92.67
CA ASP A 355 -26.78 -28.17 93.17
C ASP A 355 -26.36 -28.33 94.65
N GLY A 356 -26.02 -27.22 95.32
CA GLY A 356 -25.80 -27.13 96.77
C GLY A 356 -24.35 -27.31 97.23
N ASP A 357 -23.41 -27.46 96.29
CA ASP A 357 -21.97 -27.58 96.58
C ASP A 357 -21.28 -26.21 96.47
N PHE A 358 -20.94 -25.65 97.63
CA PHE A 358 -20.25 -24.35 97.75
C PHE A 358 -18.75 -24.49 97.99
N THR A 359 -18.14 -25.66 97.76
CA THR A 359 -16.69 -25.86 97.87
C THR A 359 -15.89 -25.24 96.71
N ILE A 360 -16.38 -24.14 96.15
CA ILE A 360 -15.79 -23.45 95.01
C ILE A 360 -14.75 -22.44 95.50
N GLU A 361 -13.47 -22.69 95.21
CA GLU A 361 -12.40 -21.76 95.53
C GLU A 361 -12.14 -20.77 94.38
N ARG A 362 -11.54 -19.61 94.70
CA ARG A 362 -11.17 -18.62 93.68
C ARG A 362 -10.22 -19.20 92.61
N GLU A 363 -9.42 -20.19 93.00
CA GLU A 363 -8.48 -20.89 92.14
C GLU A 363 -9.19 -21.80 91.13
N ASP A 364 -10.39 -22.30 91.45
CA ASP A 364 -11.18 -23.20 90.60
C ASP A 364 -11.71 -22.52 89.35
N PHE A 365 -11.91 -21.21 89.39
CA PHE A 365 -12.22 -20.41 88.21
C PHE A 365 -11.09 -20.45 87.17
N ARG A 366 -9.83 -20.64 87.61
CA ARG A 366 -8.61 -20.57 86.77
C ARG A 366 -8.61 -19.40 85.77
N ILE A 367 -9.31 -18.32 86.11
CA ILE A 367 -9.32 -17.08 85.32
C ILE A 367 -8.00 -16.40 85.62
N VAL A 368 -7.04 -16.52 84.69
CA VAL A 368 -5.74 -15.87 84.80
C VAL A 368 -5.95 -14.36 84.70
N ASN A 369 -6.22 -13.70 85.82
CA ASN A 369 -6.21 -12.25 85.95
C ASN A 369 -4.84 -11.81 86.46
N ARG A 370 -3.92 -11.53 85.54
CA ARG A 370 -2.90 -10.46 85.66
C ARG A 370 -2.19 -10.17 84.34
#